data_AF-A0A925NL51-F1
#
_entry.id   AF-A0A925NL51-F1
#
_cell.length_a   1.000
_cell.length_b   1.000
_cell.length_c   1.000
_cell.angle_alpha   90.00
_cell.angle_beta   90.00
_cell.angle_gamma   90.00
#
_symmetry.space_group_name_H-M   'P 1'
#
loop_
_entity.id
_entity.type
_entity.pdbx_description
1 polymer ?
#
loop_
_entity_poly.entity_id
_entity_poly.type
_entity_poly.pdbx_seq_one_letter_code
_entity_poly.pdbx_strand_id
1 'polypeptide(L)'
;MPDEQTSDGPMRPGEKQPEEKQINGVPTVQELETLKDVMTNTSHENYRGVKVWFIRPDENATPMLAKYENDGKGKPTPENACAGDCCSKRGISRSANGDMVILPLSRVETKGIMGLEGTLYHELGHHEQYMKYKSLEFVGPFAKNKSNELAKEMGWVAGKEQPLFKDKTGGLWSHNEEDGTFRFDSGSLPKDGKRTLDQLQMRERALVKPITTYFDNAMEMHAEALSMYRMGERADIRGGRQYLATDSPKLYETIKKFDQASIDKKMGQDEQGHSKFVRGLDGRLVENTSTTRQLIEQREAAWRASGSIDPPLPARTHKRHK
;
A
#
# COMPACT_ATOMS: atom_id res chain seq x y z
N MET A 1 34.72 25.69 -42.94
CA MET A 1 34.16 24.43 -42.39
C MET A 1 34.57 24.41 -40.94
N PRO A 2 33.68 24.66 -39.97
CA PRO A 2 34.05 24.57 -38.56
C PRO A 2 33.99 23.12 -38.11
N ASP A 3 35.04 22.71 -37.39
CA ASP A 3 35.23 21.37 -36.83
C ASP A 3 34.15 21.04 -35.79
N GLU A 4 33.53 19.88 -35.96
CA GLU A 4 32.57 19.27 -35.03
C GLU A 4 33.37 18.56 -33.93
N GLN A 5 33.50 19.20 -32.77
CA GLN A 5 34.06 18.57 -31.57
C GLN A 5 33.03 17.63 -30.95
N THR A 6 33.14 16.33 -31.21
CA THR A 6 32.44 15.29 -30.44
C THR A 6 33.20 15.05 -29.14
N SER A 7 32.65 15.55 -28.03
CA SER A 7 33.22 15.36 -26.70
C SER A 7 32.74 14.03 -26.08
N ASP A 8 33.16 12.89 -26.62
CA ASP A 8 32.93 11.58 -25.99
C ASP A 8 34.12 11.20 -25.11
N GLY A 9 34.23 11.90 -23.98
CA GLY A 9 35.07 11.49 -22.86
C GLY A 9 34.29 10.58 -21.89
N PRO A 10 34.95 9.65 -21.18
CA PRO A 10 34.30 8.86 -20.14
C PRO A 10 33.78 9.78 -19.01
N MET A 11 32.50 9.63 -18.66
CA MET A 11 31.83 10.41 -17.62
C MET A 11 32.56 10.33 -16.28
N ARG A 12 32.67 11.47 -15.59
CA ARG A 12 33.28 11.55 -14.27
C ARG A 12 32.26 11.20 -13.18
N PRO A 13 32.68 10.53 -12.08
CA PRO A 13 31.82 10.32 -10.92
C PRO A 13 31.27 11.65 -10.40
N GLY A 14 29.94 11.79 -10.39
CA GLY A 14 29.24 13.00 -9.94
C GLY A 14 28.72 13.91 -11.08
N GLU A 15 29.01 13.61 -12.34
CA GLU A 15 28.26 14.24 -13.45
C GLU A 15 26.82 13.75 -13.44
N LYS A 16 25.87 14.69 -13.40
CA LYS A 16 24.46 14.39 -13.66
C LYS A 16 24.38 13.74 -15.03
N GLN A 17 23.77 12.55 -15.12
CA GLN A 17 23.41 11.99 -16.42
C GLN A 17 22.61 13.04 -17.19
N PRO A 18 22.75 13.14 -18.53
CA PRO A 18 21.87 13.95 -19.34
C PRO A 18 20.45 13.52 -19.00
N GLU A 19 19.72 14.38 -18.29
CA GLU A 19 18.36 14.10 -17.86
C GLU A 19 17.58 13.75 -19.14
N GLU A 20 17.15 12.49 -19.30
CA GLU A 20 16.03 12.19 -20.18
C GLU A 20 14.96 13.19 -19.76
N LYS A 21 14.70 14.20 -20.59
CA LYS A 21 13.77 15.26 -20.26
C LYS A 21 12.44 14.58 -19.98
N GLN A 22 12.08 14.49 -18.71
CA GLN A 22 10.76 14.07 -18.29
C GLN A 22 9.80 15.09 -18.90
N ILE A 23 9.23 14.77 -20.06
CA ILE A 23 8.19 15.60 -20.66
C ILE A 23 6.98 15.38 -19.76
N ASN A 24 6.82 16.30 -18.81
CA ASN A 24 5.76 16.31 -17.82
C ASN A 24 4.43 15.86 -18.44
N GLY A 25 3.86 14.76 -17.92
CA GLY A 25 2.56 14.18 -18.36
C GLY A 25 2.65 13.00 -19.31
N VAL A 26 3.76 12.86 -20.02
CA VAL A 26 4.10 11.62 -20.70
C VAL A 26 4.80 10.73 -19.68
N PRO A 27 4.36 9.49 -19.46
CA PRO A 27 5.09 8.58 -18.61
C PRO A 27 6.44 8.23 -19.24
N THR A 28 7.51 8.15 -18.44
CA THR A 28 8.79 7.62 -18.89
C THR A 28 8.68 6.12 -19.18
N VAL A 29 9.64 5.56 -19.91
CA VAL A 29 9.69 4.10 -20.15
C VAL A 29 9.73 3.34 -18.81
N GLN A 30 10.51 3.83 -17.86
CA GLN A 30 10.64 3.22 -16.54
C GLN A 30 9.33 3.26 -15.73
N GLU A 31 8.56 4.35 -15.82
CA GLU A 31 7.24 4.44 -15.17
C GLU A 31 6.24 3.44 -15.77
N LEU A 32 6.25 3.28 -17.10
CA LEU A 32 5.42 2.29 -17.79
C LEU A 32 5.83 0.85 -17.46
N GLU A 33 7.13 0.57 -17.39
CA GLU A 33 7.64 -0.73 -16.97
C GLU A 33 7.23 -1.04 -15.53
N THR A 34 7.37 -0.08 -14.62
CA THR A 34 6.93 -0.21 -13.23
C THR A 34 5.43 -0.51 -13.15
N LEU A 35 4.60 0.26 -13.87
CA LEU A 35 3.17 0.01 -13.94
C LEU A 35 2.87 -1.40 -14.47
N LYS A 36 3.51 -1.81 -15.57
CA LYS A 36 3.34 -3.13 -16.17
C LYS A 36 3.71 -4.25 -15.20
N ASP A 37 4.82 -4.12 -14.48
CA ASP A 37 5.27 -5.10 -13.50
C ASP A 37 4.29 -5.21 -12.33
N VAL A 38 3.87 -4.09 -11.76
CA VAL A 38 2.89 -4.05 -10.67
C VAL A 38 1.57 -4.70 -11.11
N MET A 39 1.07 -4.36 -12.30
CA MET A 39 -0.19 -4.89 -12.85
C MET A 39 -0.11 -6.40 -13.14
N THR A 40 1.06 -6.87 -13.58
CA THR A 40 1.32 -8.30 -13.79
C THR A 40 1.30 -9.04 -12.46
N ASN A 41 1.85 -8.44 -11.42
CA ASN A 41 2.01 -9.07 -10.11
C ASN A 41 0.71 -9.05 -9.28
N THR A 42 -0.15 -8.06 -9.42
CA THR A 42 -1.42 -8.00 -8.65
C THR A 42 -2.49 -8.98 -9.16
N SER A 43 -2.33 -9.56 -10.36
CA SER A 43 -3.23 -10.56 -10.96
C SER A 43 -4.72 -10.25 -10.79
N HIS A 44 -5.16 -9.06 -11.20
CA HIS A 44 -6.59 -8.72 -11.26
C HIS A 44 -7.06 -8.52 -12.71
N GLU A 45 -8.16 -9.20 -13.06
CA GLU A 45 -8.87 -8.98 -14.35
C GLU A 45 -9.67 -7.67 -14.34
N ASN A 46 -9.86 -7.08 -13.16
CA ASN A 46 -10.71 -5.90 -12.97
C ASN A 46 -10.08 -4.59 -13.41
N TYR A 47 -8.83 -4.60 -13.90
CA TYR A 47 -8.25 -3.42 -14.53
C TYR A 47 -8.61 -3.29 -16.01
N ARG A 48 -9.35 -4.26 -16.58
CA ARG A 48 -9.81 -4.16 -17.96
C ARG A 48 -10.70 -2.92 -18.11
N GLY A 49 -10.23 -1.94 -18.85
CA GLY A 49 -10.92 -0.67 -19.08
C GLY A 49 -10.58 0.44 -18.07
N VAL A 50 -9.79 0.16 -17.02
CA VAL A 50 -9.23 1.20 -16.16
C VAL A 50 -8.26 2.03 -16.97
N LYS A 51 -8.48 3.34 -17.02
CA LYS A 51 -7.50 4.27 -17.60
C LYS A 51 -6.51 4.69 -16.52
N VAL A 52 -5.27 4.92 -16.93
CA VAL A 52 -4.22 5.43 -16.05
C VAL A 52 -3.77 6.78 -16.60
N TRP A 53 -3.94 7.83 -15.81
CA TRP A 53 -3.62 9.20 -16.15
C TRP A 53 -2.34 9.61 -15.43
N PHE A 54 -1.30 10.01 -16.16
CA PHE A 54 -0.09 10.56 -15.57
C PHE A 54 -0.17 12.09 -15.57
N ILE A 55 -0.43 12.67 -14.41
CA ILE A 55 -0.68 14.11 -14.29
C ILE A 55 0.62 14.90 -14.36
N ARG A 56 0.56 16.07 -15.00
CA ARG A 56 1.67 17.02 -15.07
C ARG A 56 1.78 17.86 -13.79
N PRO A 57 2.98 18.30 -13.38
CA PRO A 57 3.12 19.25 -12.27
C PRO A 57 2.26 20.51 -12.42
N ASP A 58 2.15 21.08 -13.61
CA ASP A 58 1.31 22.24 -13.91
C ASP A 58 -0.19 21.94 -13.96
N GLU A 59 -0.57 20.67 -14.14
CA GLU A 59 -1.97 20.21 -14.08
C GLU A 59 -2.41 19.81 -12.67
N ASN A 60 -1.48 19.72 -11.73
CA ASN A 60 -1.76 19.39 -10.33
C ASN A 60 -2.36 20.58 -9.53
N ALA A 61 -2.84 21.61 -10.21
CA ALA A 61 -3.64 22.66 -9.62
C ALA A 61 -5.10 22.19 -9.48
N THR A 62 -5.75 22.51 -8.34
CA THR A 62 -7.11 22.09 -7.98
C THR A 62 -8.15 22.15 -9.12
N PRO A 63 -8.24 23.22 -9.95
CA PRO A 63 -9.25 23.27 -11.02
C PRO A 63 -8.96 22.33 -12.21
N MET A 64 -7.72 21.89 -12.41
CA MET A 64 -7.35 20.95 -13.48
C MET A 64 -7.44 19.51 -13.00
N LEU A 65 -7.00 19.23 -11.76
CA LEU A 65 -7.17 17.92 -11.13
C LEU A 65 -8.66 17.52 -11.04
N ALA A 66 -9.53 18.49 -10.70
CA ALA A 66 -10.97 18.28 -10.65
C ALA A 66 -11.57 17.85 -12.00
N LYS A 67 -10.97 18.18 -13.15
CA LYS A 67 -11.43 17.69 -14.46
C LYS A 67 -11.20 16.20 -14.59
N TYR A 68 -10.03 15.71 -14.20
CA TYR A 68 -9.70 14.29 -14.22
C TYR A 68 -10.54 13.48 -13.23
N GLU A 69 -10.86 14.06 -12.07
CA GLU A 69 -11.71 13.39 -11.06
C GLU A 69 -13.20 13.37 -11.46
N ASN A 70 -13.68 14.34 -12.24
CA ASN A 70 -15.09 14.54 -12.59
C ASN A 70 -15.46 14.39 -14.09
N ASP A 71 -14.55 13.96 -14.97
CA ASP A 71 -14.83 13.85 -16.43
C ASP A 71 -15.84 12.72 -16.80
N GLY A 72 -16.47 12.07 -15.82
CA GLY A 72 -17.74 11.38 -16.00
C GLY A 72 -18.88 12.30 -15.59
N LYS A 73 -19.86 12.54 -16.46
CA LYS A 73 -21.11 13.33 -16.23
C LYS A 73 -22.04 12.78 -15.13
N GLY A 74 -21.50 12.27 -14.03
CA GLY A 74 -22.20 11.79 -12.84
C GLY A 74 -22.05 12.82 -11.73
N LYS A 75 -23.07 12.91 -10.86
CA LYS A 75 -23.09 13.74 -9.67
C LYS A 75 -21.76 13.65 -8.88
N PRO A 76 -21.34 14.73 -8.19
CA PRO A 76 -20.16 14.69 -7.32
C PRO A 76 -20.21 13.43 -6.46
N THR A 77 -19.11 12.70 -6.44
CA THR A 77 -18.91 11.60 -5.49
C THR A 77 -19.21 12.13 -4.08
N PRO A 78 -19.92 11.37 -3.24
CA PRO A 78 -20.12 11.76 -1.84
C PRO A 78 -18.76 11.96 -1.17
N GLU A 79 -18.73 12.80 -0.15
CA GLU A 79 -17.58 13.37 0.59
C GLU A 79 -16.58 12.37 1.23
N ASN A 80 -16.56 11.11 0.79
CA ASN A 80 -15.76 10.00 1.30
C ASN A 80 -14.72 9.45 0.29
N ALA A 81 -14.34 10.20 -0.75
CA ALA A 81 -13.11 9.89 -1.50
C ALA A 81 -11.93 10.07 -0.52
N CYS A 82 -11.04 9.07 -0.39
CA CYS A 82 -9.93 9.02 0.59
C CYS A 82 -9.45 10.42 1.02
N ALA A 83 -10.08 10.95 2.07
CA ALA A 83 -9.87 12.32 2.57
C ALA A 83 -8.60 12.40 3.45
N GLY A 84 -7.83 11.31 3.50
CA GLY A 84 -6.46 11.29 3.95
C GLY A 84 -5.53 11.94 2.93
N ASP A 85 -4.55 12.68 3.42
CA ASP A 85 -3.54 13.46 2.67
C ASP A 85 -2.60 12.58 1.77
N CYS A 86 -2.91 11.29 1.56
CA CYS A 86 -2.11 10.32 0.79
C CYS A 86 -2.53 10.23 -0.69
N CYS A 87 -3.81 9.96 -0.98
CA CYS A 87 -4.30 9.77 -2.36
C CYS A 87 -4.55 11.09 -3.10
N SER A 88 -5.13 12.10 -2.42
CA SER A 88 -5.67 13.30 -3.08
C SER A 88 -4.65 14.42 -3.36
N LYS A 89 -3.50 14.46 -2.66
CA LYS A 89 -2.53 15.55 -2.84
C LYS A 89 -1.17 15.16 -3.43
N ARG A 90 -0.77 13.88 -3.37
CA ARG A 90 0.62 13.49 -3.72
C ARG A 90 0.79 12.13 -4.39
N GLY A 91 -0.12 11.18 -4.18
CA GLY A 91 0.07 9.80 -4.62
C GLY A 91 -0.61 9.51 -5.95
N ILE A 92 -1.75 8.84 -5.84
CA ILE A 92 -2.57 8.40 -6.94
C ILE A 92 -4.02 8.57 -6.50
N SER A 93 -4.86 9.24 -7.30
CA SER A 93 -6.29 9.42 -7.01
C SER A 93 -7.13 8.43 -7.83
N ARG A 94 -8.30 8.08 -7.30
CA ARG A 94 -9.34 7.33 -8.03
C ARG A 94 -10.41 8.29 -8.47
N SER A 95 -10.64 8.39 -9.77
CA SER A 95 -11.81 9.10 -10.28
C SER A 95 -13.09 8.31 -10.02
N ALA A 96 -14.25 8.97 -10.13
CA ALA A 96 -15.56 8.37 -9.87
C ALA A 96 -15.89 7.16 -10.78
N ASN A 97 -15.22 7.03 -11.93
CA ASN A 97 -15.38 5.91 -12.86
C ASN A 97 -14.38 4.76 -12.63
N GLY A 98 -13.51 4.85 -11.62
CA GLY A 98 -12.52 3.83 -11.30
C GLY A 98 -11.20 3.94 -12.08
N ASP A 99 -10.96 5.05 -12.80
CA ASP A 99 -9.64 5.33 -13.38
C ASP A 99 -8.63 5.67 -12.28
N MET A 100 -7.36 5.49 -12.63
CA MET A 100 -6.23 5.76 -11.76
C MET A 100 -5.52 7.03 -12.22
N VAL A 101 -5.27 7.96 -11.30
CA VAL A 101 -4.66 9.26 -11.60
C VAL A 101 -3.33 9.37 -10.85
N ILE A 102 -2.21 9.17 -11.51
CA ILE A 102 -0.86 9.20 -10.94
C ILE A 102 -0.35 10.64 -10.87
N LEU A 103 -0.11 11.13 -9.66
CA LEU A 103 0.31 12.49 -9.40
C LEU A 103 1.83 12.65 -9.52
N PRO A 104 2.35 13.86 -9.82
CA PRO A 104 3.78 14.11 -10.00
C PRO A 104 4.70 13.67 -8.86
N LEU A 105 4.23 13.73 -7.60
CA LEU A 105 5.10 13.45 -6.45
C LEU A 105 5.34 11.95 -6.23
N SER A 106 4.44 11.08 -6.67
CA SER A 106 4.66 9.62 -6.64
C SER A 106 5.61 9.15 -7.74
N ARG A 107 5.97 10.01 -8.68
CA ARG A 107 6.77 9.73 -9.88
C ARG A 107 8.26 10.02 -9.73
N VAL A 108 8.68 10.64 -8.62
CA VAL A 108 10.07 11.05 -8.37
C VAL A 108 11.00 9.85 -8.27
N GLU A 109 10.54 8.77 -7.62
CA GLU A 109 11.23 7.49 -7.54
C GLU A 109 10.30 6.42 -8.11
N THR A 110 10.77 5.66 -9.11
CA THR A 110 9.92 4.65 -9.76
C THR A 110 9.81 3.36 -8.94
N LYS A 111 10.87 2.98 -8.24
CA LYS A 111 10.95 1.77 -7.43
C LYS A 111 10.83 2.07 -5.94
N GLY A 112 10.53 1.06 -5.14
CA GLY A 112 10.51 1.21 -3.69
C GLY A 112 9.12 1.43 -3.10
N ILE A 113 9.01 1.17 -1.80
CA ILE A 113 7.75 1.30 -1.06
C ILE A 113 7.30 2.76 -0.97
N MET A 114 8.24 3.71 -1.06
CA MET A 114 7.97 5.15 -1.05
C MET A 114 7.82 5.75 -2.47
N GLY A 115 8.17 4.98 -3.50
CA GLY A 115 8.10 5.39 -4.90
C GLY A 115 6.78 5.05 -5.58
N LEU A 116 6.78 5.12 -6.91
CA LEU A 116 5.64 4.81 -7.77
C LEU A 116 5.18 3.38 -7.57
N GLU A 117 6.11 2.41 -7.56
CA GLU A 117 5.84 0.98 -7.36
C GLU A 117 5.00 0.73 -6.09
N GLY A 118 5.48 1.17 -4.92
CA GLY A 118 4.76 1.01 -3.67
C GLY A 118 3.41 1.72 -3.64
N THR A 119 3.33 2.91 -4.25
CA THR A 119 2.08 3.68 -4.35
C THR A 119 1.05 2.96 -5.24
N LEU A 120 1.48 2.39 -6.37
CA LEU A 120 0.62 1.61 -7.24
C LEU A 120 0.06 0.39 -6.50
N TYR A 121 0.91 -0.40 -5.84
CA TYR A 121 0.44 -1.55 -5.07
C TYR A 121 -0.54 -1.15 -3.95
N HIS A 122 -0.28 -0.05 -3.24
CA HIS A 122 -1.15 0.49 -2.20
C HIS A 122 -2.53 0.83 -2.76
N GLU A 123 -2.59 1.66 -3.81
CA GLU A 123 -3.87 2.02 -4.42
C GLU A 123 -4.60 0.85 -5.04
N LEU A 124 -3.87 -0.11 -5.63
CA LEU A 124 -4.46 -1.33 -6.12
C LEU A 124 -5.05 -2.17 -4.99
N GLY A 125 -4.46 -2.14 -3.80
CA GLY A 125 -5.05 -2.65 -2.57
C GLY A 125 -6.42 -2.03 -2.28
N HIS A 126 -6.54 -0.71 -2.34
CA HIS A 126 -7.85 -0.05 -2.23
C HIS A 126 -8.83 -0.45 -3.34
N HIS A 127 -8.34 -0.74 -4.54
CA HIS A 127 -9.17 -1.24 -5.64
C HIS A 127 -9.86 -2.52 -5.26
N GLU A 128 -9.09 -3.42 -4.70
CA GLU A 128 -9.55 -4.75 -4.38
C GLU A 128 -10.52 -4.72 -3.23
N GLN A 129 -10.28 -3.86 -2.23
CA GLN A 129 -11.24 -3.61 -1.17
C GLN A 129 -12.58 -3.14 -1.76
N TYR A 130 -12.57 -2.13 -2.62
CA TYR A 130 -13.79 -1.61 -3.25
C TYR A 130 -14.52 -2.66 -4.09
N MET A 131 -13.81 -3.36 -4.99
CA MET A 131 -14.41 -4.33 -5.91
C MET A 131 -14.92 -5.58 -5.21
N LYS A 132 -14.24 -6.05 -4.16
CA LYS A 132 -14.61 -7.27 -3.43
C LYS A 132 -15.87 -7.07 -2.58
N TYR A 133 -16.07 -5.88 -2.04
CA TYR A 133 -17.16 -5.58 -1.11
C TYR A 133 -18.29 -4.72 -1.71
N LYS A 134 -18.14 -4.26 -2.97
CA LYS A 134 -19.18 -3.61 -3.80
C LYS A 134 -19.98 -2.50 -3.10
N SER A 135 -19.37 -1.84 -2.12
CA SER A 135 -19.98 -0.81 -1.29
C SER A 135 -18.89 -0.03 -0.55
N LEU A 136 -19.27 1.05 0.13
CA LEU A 136 -18.43 1.76 1.10
C LEU A 136 -17.99 0.87 2.29
N GLU A 137 -18.37 -0.42 2.33
CA GLU A 137 -17.85 -1.41 3.28
C GLU A 137 -16.40 -1.81 2.92
N PHE A 138 -15.49 -0.84 2.96
CA PHE A 138 -14.06 -1.07 2.97
C PHE A 138 -13.65 -1.98 4.14
N VAL A 139 -12.40 -2.44 4.14
CA VAL A 139 -11.84 -3.20 5.27
C VAL A 139 -12.00 -2.37 6.53
N GLY A 140 -12.89 -2.81 7.42
CA GLY A 140 -13.34 -1.96 8.51
C GLY A 140 -14.20 -2.70 9.54
N PRO A 141 -14.18 -2.25 10.80
CA PRO A 141 -14.87 -2.94 11.87
C PRO A 141 -16.40 -2.83 11.83
N PHE A 142 -16.97 -1.92 11.03
CA PHE A 142 -18.42 -1.82 10.87
C PHE A 142 -18.96 -2.57 9.64
N ALA A 143 -18.10 -3.18 8.83
CA ALA A 143 -18.52 -3.97 7.67
C ALA A 143 -19.28 -5.24 8.09
N LYS A 144 -20.20 -5.75 7.26
CA LYS A 144 -21.12 -6.84 7.68
C LYS A 144 -20.63 -8.26 7.36
N ASN A 145 -19.38 -8.44 6.93
CA ASN A 145 -18.89 -9.70 6.35
C ASN A 145 -17.41 -10.00 6.70
N LYS A 146 -16.74 -10.82 5.89
CA LYS A 146 -15.28 -11.10 5.94
C LYS A 146 -14.39 -9.86 6.04
N SER A 147 -14.88 -8.69 5.62
CA SER A 147 -14.19 -7.40 5.81
C SER A 147 -13.99 -7.04 7.30
N ASN A 148 -15.00 -7.28 8.14
CA ASN A 148 -14.90 -7.10 9.59
C ASN A 148 -13.99 -8.14 10.25
N GLU A 149 -14.06 -9.40 9.80
CA GLU A 149 -13.15 -10.45 10.28
C GLU A 149 -11.69 -10.08 10.00
N LEU A 150 -11.40 -9.59 8.79
CA LEU A 150 -10.09 -9.09 8.42
C LEU A 150 -9.65 -7.90 9.28
N ALA A 151 -10.53 -6.92 9.50
CA ALA A 151 -10.25 -5.80 10.41
C ALA A 151 -9.89 -6.28 11.83
N LYS A 152 -10.64 -7.26 12.37
CA LYS A 152 -10.35 -7.89 13.66
C LYS A 152 -9.03 -8.65 13.69
N GLU A 153 -8.71 -9.40 12.64
CA GLU A 153 -7.43 -10.10 12.50
C GLU A 153 -6.25 -9.10 12.50
N MET A 154 -6.47 -7.89 11.99
CA MET A 154 -5.52 -6.77 12.03
C MET A 154 -5.56 -5.93 13.32
N GLY A 155 -6.40 -6.28 14.30
CA GLY A 155 -6.46 -5.60 15.60
C GLY A 155 -7.47 -4.44 15.70
N TRP A 156 -8.30 -4.22 14.68
CA TRP A 156 -9.36 -3.22 14.68
C TRP A 156 -10.69 -3.82 15.14
N VAL A 157 -11.42 -3.09 15.98
CA VAL A 157 -12.74 -3.49 16.50
C VAL A 157 -13.74 -2.36 16.37
N ALA A 158 -15.03 -2.72 16.39
CA ALA A 158 -16.11 -1.74 16.34
C ALA A 158 -16.24 -1.10 17.73
N GLY A 159 -16.04 0.21 17.82
CA GLY A 159 -16.50 1.00 18.96
C GLY A 159 -17.98 1.33 18.81
N LYS A 160 -18.50 2.12 19.75
CA LYS A 160 -19.89 2.59 19.70
C LYS A 160 -20.14 3.55 18.53
N GLU A 161 -19.20 4.47 18.31
CA GLU A 161 -19.33 5.58 17.34
C GLU A 161 -18.23 5.57 16.28
N GLN A 162 -17.09 4.92 16.56
CA GLN A 162 -15.92 4.94 15.68
C GLN A 162 -15.10 3.64 15.78
N PRO A 163 -14.24 3.35 14.79
CA PRO A 163 -13.28 2.25 14.87
C PRO A 163 -12.34 2.41 16.06
N LEU A 164 -12.01 1.31 16.74
CA LEU A 164 -11.04 1.29 17.81
C LEU A 164 -9.91 0.33 17.47
N PHE A 165 -8.68 0.70 17.84
CA PHE A 165 -7.49 -0.10 17.64
C PHE A 165 -7.01 -0.71 18.96
N LYS A 166 -6.77 -2.02 18.95
CA LYS A 166 -6.47 -2.78 20.17
C LYS A 166 -4.98 -2.83 20.46
N ASP A 167 -4.60 -2.54 21.70
CA ASP A 167 -3.23 -2.72 22.19
C ASP A 167 -2.97 -4.12 22.80
N LYS A 168 -1.70 -4.44 23.05
CA LYS A 168 -1.24 -5.71 23.65
C LYS A 168 -1.79 -5.96 25.06
N THR A 169 -2.21 -4.93 25.77
CA THR A 169 -2.77 -5.01 27.13
C THR A 169 -4.29 -5.13 27.13
N GLY A 170 -4.95 -5.01 25.98
CA GLY A 170 -6.40 -5.02 25.84
C GLY A 170 -7.05 -3.65 25.99
N GLY A 171 -6.28 -2.56 25.97
CA GLY A 171 -6.79 -1.21 25.79
C GLY A 171 -7.26 -0.97 24.37
N LEU A 172 -8.30 -0.15 24.21
CA LEU A 172 -8.91 0.23 22.95
C LEU A 172 -8.71 1.73 22.72
N TRP A 173 -8.25 2.07 21.53
CA TRP A 173 -7.79 3.41 21.18
C TRP A 173 -8.49 3.94 19.94
N SER A 174 -9.06 5.14 20.02
CA SER A 174 -9.61 5.84 18.86
C SER A 174 -8.55 6.71 18.20
N HIS A 175 -8.47 6.67 16.88
CA HIS A 175 -7.62 7.59 16.13
C HIS A 175 -8.31 8.96 15.97
N ASN A 176 -7.55 10.04 16.14
CA ASN A 176 -7.97 11.40 15.83
C ASN A 176 -7.27 11.85 14.54
N GLU A 177 -8.05 12.03 13.47
CA GLU A 177 -7.52 12.39 12.15
C GLU A 177 -6.98 13.83 12.06
N GLU A 178 -7.41 14.73 12.93
CA GLU A 178 -6.99 16.14 12.91
C GLU A 178 -5.54 16.31 13.35
N ASP A 179 -5.15 15.60 14.41
CA ASP A 179 -3.82 15.68 15.03
C ASP A 179 -2.96 14.42 14.85
N GLY A 180 -3.53 13.35 14.26
CA GLY A 180 -2.85 12.08 14.01
C GLY A 180 -2.56 11.26 15.27
N THR A 181 -3.20 11.58 16.41
CA THR A 181 -2.96 10.90 17.68
C THR A 181 -3.99 9.79 17.94
N PHE A 182 -3.62 8.84 18.79
CA PHE A 182 -4.53 7.84 19.34
C PHE A 182 -4.90 8.20 20.77
N ARG A 183 -6.20 8.24 21.07
CA ARG A 183 -6.75 8.54 22.39
C ARG A 183 -7.37 7.28 22.99
N PHE A 184 -7.08 7.01 24.25
CA PHE A 184 -7.66 5.88 24.95
C PHE A 184 -9.18 6.05 25.05
N ASP A 185 -9.92 5.03 24.65
CA ASP A 185 -11.39 5.02 24.65
C ASP A 185 -11.91 4.11 25.77
N SER A 186 -11.50 2.84 25.78
CA SER A 186 -12.07 1.82 26.65
C SER A 186 -11.15 0.60 26.80
N GLY A 187 -11.62 -0.43 27.53
CA GLY A 187 -10.87 -1.67 27.75
C GLY A 187 -9.91 -1.59 28.96
N SER A 188 -8.80 -2.34 28.88
CA SER A 188 -7.84 -2.38 29.98
C SER A 188 -7.03 -1.09 30.05
N LEU A 189 -6.97 -0.47 31.24
CA LEU A 189 -6.25 0.79 31.41
C LEU A 189 -4.74 0.61 31.18
N PRO A 190 -4.11 1.49 30.37
CA PRO A 190 -2.66 1.51 30.19
C PRO A 190 -1.92 1.66 31.52
N LYS A 191 -0.98 0.74 31.79
CA LYS A 191 -0.21 0.68 33.05
C LYS A 191 0.72 1.88 33.27
N ASP A 192 1.13 2.54 32.20
CA ASP A 192 1.99 3.73 32.25
C ASP A 192 1.22 5.05 32.34
N GLY A 193 -0.10 4.99 32.51
CA GLY A 193 -0.95 6.17 32.65
C GLY A 193 -1.11 7.02 31.38
N LYS A 194 -0.43 6.71 30.28
CA LYS A 194 -0.61 7.45 29.02
C LYS A 194 -2.01 7.20 28.46
N ARG A 195 -2.71 8.28 28.11
CA ARG A 195 -4.06 8.26 27.51
C ARG A 195 -4.10 8.84 26.10
N THR A 196 -3.00 9.42 25.64
CA THR A 196 -2.78 9.89 24.27
C THR A 196 -1.43 9.38 23.80
N LEU A 197 -1.38 8.89 22.56
CA LEU A 197 -0.18 8.38 21.91
C LEU A 197 -0.06 8.98 20.52
N ASP A 198 1.17 9.26 20.09
CA ASP A 198 1.43 9.46 18.66
C ASP A 198 1.36 8.12 17.90
N GLN A 199 1.42 8.17 16.56
CA GLN A 199 1.33 6.97 15.72
C GLN A 199 2.46 5.96 16.00
N LEU A 200 3.68 6.43 16.28
CA LEU A 200 4.81 5.54 16.55
C LEU A 200 4.63 4.81 17.89
N GLN A 201 4.21 5.54 18.92
CA GLN A 201 3.89 4.99 20.23
C GLN A 201 2.73 4.00 20.16
N MET A 202 1.67 4.31 19.39
CA MET A 202 0.56 3.38 19.21
C MET A 202 0.99 2.12 18.47
N ARG A 203 1.80 2.24 17.41
CA ARG A 203 2.36 1.10 16.67
C ARG A 203 3.09 0.12 17.58
N GLU A 204 3.95 0.62 18.46
CA GLU A 204 4.71 -0.25 19.39
C GLU A 204 3.82 -0.91 20.46
N ARG A 205 2.68 -0.30 20.81
CA ARG A 205 1.70 -0.88 21.74
C ARG A 205 0.68 -1.80 21.09
N ALA A 206 0.47 -1.69 19.79
CA ALA A 206 -0.59 -2.40 19.07
C ALA A 206 -0.50 -3.93 19.26
N LEU A 207 -1.66 -4.58 19.43
CA LEU A 207 -1.76 -6.03 19.51
C LEU A 207 -1.27 -6.69 18.20
N VAL A 208 -1.61 -6.07 17.07
CA VAL A 208 -1.10 -6.41 15.75
C VAL A 208 -0.35 -5.19 15.26
N LYS A 209 0.98 -5.31 15.15
CA LYS A 209 1.85 -4.17 14.84
C LYS A 209 1.58 -3.66 13.41
N PRO A 210 1.18 -2.41 13.19
CA PRO A 210 1.18 -1.82 11.85
C PRO A 210 2.58 -1.78 11.26
N ILE A 211 2.70 -1.89 9.93
CA ILE A 211 4.01 -1.99 9.30
C ILE A 211 4.67 -0.61 9.06
N THR A 212 3.85 0.44 8.95
CA THR A 212 4.25 1.85 8.90
C THR A 212 3.59 2.61 10.04
N THR A 213 3.82 3.92 10.14
CA THR A 213 2.99 4.79 11.00
C THR A 213 1.72 5.30 10.30
N TYR A 214 1.47 4.87 9.06
CA TYR A 214 0.26 5.19 8.29
C TYR A 214 -0.78 4.07 8.49
N PHE A 215 -1.55 4.17 9.56
CA PHE A 215 -2.58 3.21 9.96
C PHE A 215 -3.72 3.89 10.73
N ASP A 216 -4.17 5.04 10.25
CA ASP A 216 -5.30 5.78 10.82
C ASP A 216 -6.60 4.96 10.86
N ASN A 217 -6.76 4.02 9.94
CA ASN A 217 -7.86 3.06 9.91
C ASN A 217 -7.43 1.68 9.37
N ALA A 218 -8.34 0.71 9.44
CA ALA A 218 -8.10 -0.67 8.99
C ALA A 218 -7.89 -0.79 7.47
N MET A 219 -8.49 0.10 6.68
CA MET A 219 -8.41 0.10 5.23
C MET A 219 -6.99 0.45 4.77
N GLU A 220 -6.40 1.50 5.33
CA GLU A 220 -5.03 1.94 5.05
C GLU A 220 -4.00 0.92 5.53
N MET A 221 -4.15 0.43 6.76
CA MET A 221 -3.26 -0.61 7.31
C MET A 221 -3.23 -1.87 6.44
N HIS A 222 -4.39 -2.26 5.88
CA HIS A 222 -4.47 -3.36 4.94
C HIS A 222 -3.78 -3.06 3.61
N ALA A 223 -4.03 -1.89 3.01
CA ALA A 223 -3.43 -1.51 1.73
C ALA A 223 -1.89 -1.43 1.81
N GLU A 224 -1.35 -0.84 2.88
CA GLU A 224 0.07 -0.80 3.19
C GLU A 224 0.69 -2.20 3.37
N ALA A 225 0.02 -3.08 4.11
CA ALA A 225 0.56 -4.41 4.34
C ALA A 225 0.46 -5.29 3.08
N LEU A 226 -0.62 -5.16 2.30
CA LEU A 226 -0.77 -5.86 1.03
C LEU A 226 0.25 -5.40 -0.01
N SER A 227 0.59 -4.10 -0.03
CA SER A 227 1.59 -3.57 -0.94
C SER A 227 2.97 -4.17 -0.65
N MET A 228 3.40 -4.13 0.61
CA MET A 228 4.67 -4.75 1.02
C MET A 228 4.71 -6.25 0.74
N TYR A 229 3.62 -6.98 0.99
CA TYR A 229 3.56 -8.41 0.71
C TYR A 229 3.76 -8.72 -0.79
N ARG A 230 3.16 -7.93 -1.68
CA ARG A 230 3.19 -8.15 -3.13
C ARG A 230 4.39 -7.57 -3.85
N MET A 231 5.08 -6.60 -3.27
CA MET A 231 6.39 -6.16 -3.75
C MET A 231 7.46 -7.26 -3.68
N GLY A 232 7.21 -8.31 -2.87
CA GLY A 232 8.14 -9.42 -2.70
C GLY A 232 9.35 -9.08 -1.82
N GLU A 233 10.33 -9.98 -1.86
CA GLU A 233 11.63 -9.85 -1.23
C GLU A 233 12.55 -9.04 -2.12
N ARG A 234 13.10 -7.95 -1.57
CA ARG A 234 14.04 -7.08 -2.26
C ARG A 234 15.12 -6.62 -1.31
N ALA A 235 16.36 -6.99 -1.62
CA ALA A 235 17.53 -6.60 -0.83
C ALA A 235 17.88 -5.11 -0.97
N ASP A 236 17.43 -4.48 -2.06
CA ASP A 236 17.73 -3.10 -2.41
C ASP A 236 16.72 -2.08 -1.85
N ILE A 237 15.63 -2.54 -1.24
CA ILE A 237 14.59 -1.68 -0.69
C ILE A 237 14.32 -2.05 0.76
N ARG A 238 14.39 -1.05 1.63
CA ARG A 238 13.89 -1.17 2.99
C ARG A 238 12.36 -1.26 2.96
N GLY A 239 11.81 -2.38 3.40
CA GLY A 239 10.38 -2.69 3.32
C GLY A 239 10.12 -4.04 2.64
N GLY A 240 8.93 -4.18 2.05
CA GLY A 240 8.56 -5.37 1.30
C GLY A 240 8.22 -6.59 2.17
N ARG A 241 8.18 -7.76 1.54
CA ARG A 241 7.61 -8.99 2.12
C ARG A 241 8.40 -9.46 3.34
N GLN A 242 9.73 -9.39 3.27
CA GLN A 242 10.61 -9.76 4.38
C GLN A 242 10.37 -8.87 5.59
N TYR A 243 10.40 -7.54 5.41
CA TYR A 243 10.19 -6.59 6.50
C TYR A 243 8.82 -6.78 7.17
N LEU A 244 7.76 -6.98 6.38
CA LEU A 244 6.44 -7.33 6.90
C LEU A 244 6.45 -8.61 7.74
N ALA A 245 7.11 -9.67 7.26
CA ALA A 245 7.21 -10.95 7.95
C ALA A 245 7.99 -10.86 9.27
N THR A 246 9.03 -10.03 9.34
CA THR A 246 9.89 -9.91 10.52
C THR A 246 9.36 -8.93 11.55
N ASP A 247 8.88 -7.75 11.12
CA ASP A 247 8.46 -6.69 12.03
C ASP A 247 7.00 -6.86 12.48
N SER A 248 6.12 -7.39 11.62
CA SER A 248 4.74 -7.70 11.98
C SER A 248 4.28 -9.09 11.55
N PRO A 249 4.76 -10.16 12.19
CA PRO A 249 4.45 -11.54 11.79
C PRO A 249 2.95 -11.85 11.77
N LYS A 250 2.19 -11.28 12.70
CA LYS A 250 0.73 -11.50 12.73
C LYS A 250 0.02 -10.80 11.57
N LEU A 251 0.42 -9.57 11.23
CA LEU A 251 -0.13 -8.86 10.07
C LEU A 251 0.26 -9.56 8.76
N TYR A 252 1.50 -10.04 8.68
CA TYR A 252 2.00 -10.84 7.56
C TYR A 252 1.11 -12.05 7.26
N GLU A 253 0.82 -12.90 8.26
CA GLU A 253 -0.02 -14.08 8.06
C GLU A 253 -1.46 -13.71 7.67
N THR A 254 -2.01 -12.65 8.27
CA THR A 254 -3.34 -12.12 7.90
C THR A 254 -3.39 -11.71 6.42
N ILE A 255 -2.39 -10.96 5.94
CA ILE A 255 -2.32 -10.52 4.54
C ILE A 255 -2.04 -11.68 3.60
N LYS A 256 -1.14 -12.60 3.95
CA LYS A 256 -0.85 -13.81 3.18
C LYS A 256 -2.11 -14.65 2.96
N LYS A 257 -2.91 -14.87 4.00
CA LYS A 257 -4.21 -15.56 3.93
C LYS A 257 -5.20 -14.81 3.03
N PHE A 258 -5.30 -13.48 3.16
CA PHE A 258 -6.18 -12.67 2.31
C PHE A 258 -5.79 -12.73 0.83
N ASP A 259 -4.50 -12.60 0.52
CA ASP A 259 -3.98 -12.66 -0.85
C ASP A 259 -4.22 -14.05 -1.44
N GLN A 260 -3.89 -15.12 -0.70
CA GLN A 260 -4.10 -16.49 -1.16
C GLN A 260 -5.58 -16.79 -1.43
N ALA A 261 -6.49 -16.39 -0.54
CA ALA A 261 -7.93 -16.56 -0.78
C ALA A 261 -8.41 -15.80 -2.02
N SER A 262 -7.76 -14.69 -2.37
CA SER A 262 -8.07 -13.91 -3.59
C SER A 262 -7.49 -14.58 -4.84
N ILE A 263 -6.29 -15.17 -4.75
CA ILE A 263 -5.68 -16.01 -5.80
C ILE A 263 -6.56 -17.24 -6.05
N ASP A 264 -6.93 -18.00 -5.02
CA ASP A 264 -7.72 -19.22 -5.12
C ASP A 264 -9.08 -18.96 -5.75
N LYS A 265 -9.73 -17.86 -5.37
CA LYS A 265 -11.01 -17.45 -5.97
C LYS A 265 -10.89 -17.24 -7.48
N LYS A 266 -9.75 -16.75 -7.97
CA LYS A 266 -9.55 -16.41 -9.38
C LYS A 266 -9.00 -17.58 -10.18
N MET A 267 -7.88 -18.15 -9.71
CA MET A 267 -7.11 -19.16 -10.42
C MET A 267 -7.62 -20.58 -10.15
N GLY A 268 -8.46 -20.74 -9.12
CA GLY A 268 -9.02 -22.01 -8.70
C GLY A 268 -8.05 -22.86 -7.86
N GLN A 269 -8.56 -24.01 -7.47
CA GLN A 269 -7.83 -25.08 -6.79
C GLN A 269 -7.69 -26.28 -7.74
N ASP A 270 -6.71 -27.14 -7.49
CA ASP A 270 -6.55 -28.42 -8.17
C ASP A 270 -7.65 -29.42 -7.75
N GLU A 271 -7.62 -30.63 -8.31
CA GLU A 271 -8.62 -31.68 -8.03
C GLU A 271 -8.58 -32.15 -6.57
N GLN A 272 -7.46 -31.93 -5.87
CA GLN A 272 -7.23 -32.28 -4.48
C GLN A 272 -7.59 -31.13 -3.53
N GLY A 273 -8.04 -29.98 -4.06
CA GLY A 273 -8.41 -28.81 -3.28
C GLY A 273 -7.23 -27.93 -2.86
N HIS A 274 -6.02 -28.15 -3.38
CA HIS A 274 -4.89 -27.26 -3.15
C HIS A 274 -4.93 -26.06 -4.10
N SER A 275 -4.46 -24.90 -3.65
CA SER A 275 -4.28 -23.72 -4.50
C SER A 275 -3.43 -24.06 -5.72
N LYS A 276 -3.85 -23.68 -6.94
CA LYS A 276 -3.02 -23.89 -8.15
C LYS A 276 -1.80 -22.98 -8.20
N PHE A 277 -1.95 -21.76 -7.69
CA PHE A 277 -0.92 -20.73 -7.68
C PHE A 277 -0.74 -20.17 -6.28
N VAL A 278 0.48 -19.72 -5.99
CA VAL A 278 0.85 -19.02 -4.76
C VAL A 278 1.67 -17.79 -5.10
N ARG A 279 1.74 -16.85 -4.14
CA ARG A 279 2.63 -15.69 -4.22
C ARG A 279 4.08 -16.12 -3.98
N GLY A 280 4.91 -16.03 -5.00
CA GLY A 280 6.35 -16.27 -4.93
C GLY A 280 7.09 -15.24 -4.07
N LEU A 281 8.35 -15.53 -3.72
CA LEU A 281 9.18 -14.64 -2.92
C LEU A 281 9.39 -13.28 -3.61
N ASP A 282 9.44 -13.24 -4.94
CA ASP A 282 9.58 -12.01 -5.74
C ASP A 282 8.26 -11.24 -5.96
N GLY A 283 7.17 -11.65 -5.30
CA GLY A 283 5.85 -11.02 -5.44
C GLY A 283 5.04 -11.49 -6.66
N ARG A 284 5.63 -12.31 -7.55
CA ARG A 284 4.91 -12.85 -8.71
C ARG A 284 4.01 -14.02 -8.33
N LEU A 285 3.06 -14.35 -9.19
CA LEU A 285 2.35 -15.62 -9.10
C LEU A 285 3.19 -16.73 -9.72
N VAL A 286 3.32 -17.82 -8.99
CA VAL A 286 4.02 -19.03 -9.42
C VAL A 286 3.16 -20.25 -9.15
N GLU A 287 3.40 -21.33 -9.89
CA GLU A 287 2.70 -22.60 -9.67
C GLU A 287 2.98 -23.15 -8.26
N ASN A 288 1.93 -23.65 -7.62
CA ASN A 288 1.99 -24.19 -6.27
C ASN A 288 2.51 -25.64 -6.25
N THR A 289 3.77 -25.82 -6.62
CA THR A 289 4.46 -27.11 -6.50
C THR A 289 4.96 -27.34 -5.07
N SER A 290 5.29 -28.59 -4.71
CA SER A 290 5.92 -28.90 -3.42
C SER A 290 7.25 -28.15 -3.25
N THR A 291 8.07 -28.07 -4.31
CA THR A 291 9.33 -27.33 -4.33
C THR A 291 9.12 -25.84 -4.07
N THR A 292 8.12 -25.22 -4.72
CA THR A 292 7.78 -23.80 -4.50
C THR A 292 7.40 -23.55 -3.04
N ARG A 293 6.55 -24.42 -2.46
CA ARG A 293 6.13 -24.28 -1.05
C ARG A 293 7.30 -24.39 -0.09
N GLN A 294 8.14 -25.42 -0.26
CA GLN A 294 9.30 -25.62 0.60
C GLN A 294 10.27 -24.44 0.53
N LEU A 295 10.51 -23.88 -0.66
CA LEU A 295 11.37 -22.72 -0.83
C LEU A 295 10.83 -21.49 -0.08
N ILE A 296 9.53 -21.21 -0.23
CA ILE A 296 8.88 -20.09 0.46
C ILE A 296 8.93 -20.30 1.98
N GLU A 297 8.55 -21.48 2.47
CA GLU A 297 8.51 -21.82 3.89
C GLU A 297 9.90 -21.73 4.54
N GLN A 298 10.94 -22.26 3.88
CA GLN A 298 12.32 -22.19 4.35
C GLN A 298 12.81 -20.74 4.42
N ARG A 299 12.52 -19.93 3.38
CA ARG A 299 12.93 -18.52 3.36
C ARG A 299 12.21 -17.70 4.44
N GLU A 300 10.91 -17.88 4.59
CA GLU A 300 10.12 -17.22 5.64
C GLU A 300 10.56 -17.64 7.05
N ALA A 301 10.91 -18.92 7.25
CA ALA A 301 11.48 -19.40 8.51
C ALA A 301 12.83 -18.74 8.80
N ALA A 302 13.69 -18.60 7.79
CA ALA A 302 14.98 -17.92 7.93
C ALA A 302 14.82 -16.44 8.32
N TRP A 303 13.87 -15.71 7.71
CA TRP A 303 13.58 -14.33 8.10
C TRP A 303 13.13 -14.21 9.56
N ARG A 304 12.23 -15.11 10.00
CA ARG A 304 11.76 -15.12 11.40
C ARG A 304 12.89 -15.45 12.38
N ALA A 305 13.84 -16.29 11.97
CA ALA A 305 15.00 -16.63 12.78
C ALA A 305 16.03 -15.49 12.87
N SER A 306 16.18 -14.66 11.84
CA SER A 306 17.13 -13.54 11.86
C SER A 306 16.68 -12.35 12.71
N GLY A 307 15.38 -12.27 13.06
CA GLY A 307 14.81 -11.12 13.76
C GLY A 307 14.63 -9.88 12.86
N SER A 308 14.04 -8.82 13.43
CA SER A 308 13.91 -7.54 12.72
C SER A 308 15.25 -6.81 12.70
N ILE A 309 15.70 -6.41 11.50
CA ILE A 309 17.03 -5.81 11.29
C ILE A 309 16.94 -4.27 11.20
N ASP A 310 15.74 -3.71 10.96
CA ASP A 310 15.57 -2.31 10.60
C ASP A 310 14.71 -1.52 11.58
N PRO A 311 14.97 -0.20 11.75
CA PRO A 311 14.04 0.69 12.45
C PRO A 311 12.66 0.71 11.75
N PRO A 312 11.63 1.30 12.38
CA PRO A 312 10.34 1.54 11.73
C PRO A 312 10.52 2.32 10.43
N LEU A 313 9.81 1.93 9.37
CA LEU A 313 9.65 2.81 8.21
C LEU A 313 8.84 4.05 8.64
N PRO A 314 9.33 5.27 8.36
CA PRO A 314 8.54 6.46 8.64
C PRO A 314 7.23 6.39 7.84
N ALA A 315 6.14 6.97 8.35
CA ALA A 315 5.03 7.31 7.46
C ALA A 315 5.56 8.11 6.28
N ARG A 316 4.86 8.02 5.15
CA ARG A 316 4.94 9.01 4.08
C ARG A 316 4.62 10.38 4.72
N THR A 317 5.65 11.12 5.12
CA THR A 317 5.45 12.27 6.01
C THR A 317 4.61 13.33 5.32
N HIS A 318 3.39 13.53 5.82
CA HIS A 318 2.51 14.64 5.49
C HIS A 318 2.98 15.89 6.22
N LYS A 319 3.99 16.59 5.70
CA LYS A 319 4.15 17.99 6.09
C LYS A 319 2.99 18.77 5.45
N ARG A 320 1.93 19.01 6.24
CA ARG A 320 0.96 20.08 5.95
C ARG A 320 1.77 21.38 5.92
N HIS A 321 2.03 21.89 4.72
CA HIS A 321 2.43 23.29 4.59
C HIS A 321 1.21 24.10 5.03
N LYS A 322 1.31 24.73 6.21
CA LYS A 322 0.38 25.77 6.64
C LYS A 322 0.54 26.99 5.76
#